data_AF-K9ZQ68-F1
#
_entry.id   AF-K9ZQ68-F1
#
_cell.length_a   1.000
_cell.length_b   1.000
_cell.length_c   1.000
_cell.angle_alpha   90.00
_cell.angle_beta   90.00
_cell.angle_gamma   90.00
#
_symmetry.space_group_name_H-M   'P 1'
#
loop_
_entity.id
_entity.type
_entity.pdbx_description
1 polymer ?
#
loop_
_entity_poly.entity_id
_entity_poly.type
_entity_poly.pdbx_seq_one_letter_code
_entity_poly.pdbx_strand_id
1 'polypeptide(L)'
;MLINRNGQAKVLTKSEIQQLFHNGFKSSRDKALFAVAFYTACRISEARKMFIIDAFYDGKVRDEIIIRKAHSKGKQGTRSIPTHPNLKKILQEYYDNSAKLVEMKKMIGDWSEKSFNCEGKIIINLAHQCPRCQFAGIFKNGVCNNQQRYKCKKCRHEFFERELPKTDLASENSSAIEFDPLGVTCSTLYGFLLEKSDNPFLFPGRRSKGYISLRNAMSIFVYAFDKLGIDGASTHSCRRTALTMMHREGVILKVLQEISGHKDLGALQKYLEVSEEQARAAINIL
;
A
#
# COMPACT_ATOMS: atom_id res chain seq x y z
N MET A 1 -13.82 -17.47 -4.83
CA MET A 1 -12.96 -17.88 -3.66
C MET A 1 -12.75 -19.41 -3.70
N LEU A 2 -11.67 -19.97 -3.13
CA LEU A 2 -11.52 -21.44 -3.00
C LEU A 2 -12.79 -22.01 -2.34
N ILE A 3 -13.49 -22.90 -3.04
CA ILE A 3 -14.66 -23.59 -2.52
C ILE A 3 -14.21 -24.38 -1.28
N ASN A 4 -14.81 -24.10 -0.11
CA ASN A 4 -14.53 -24.80 1.16
C ASN A 4 -13.07 -24.76 1.68
N ARG A 5 -12.23 -23.80 1.25
CA ARG A 5 -10.78 -23.74 1.61
C ARG A 5 -10.00 -25.00 1.23
N ASN A 6 -10.55 -25.84 0.37
CA ASN A 6 -9.93 -27.06 -0.12
C ASN A 6 -9.47 -26.83 -1.57
N GLY A 7 -8.26 -27.26 -1.89
CA GLY A 7 -7.64 -27.04 -3.21
C GLY A 7 -6.51 -26.01 -3.20
N GLN A 8 -5.67 -26.06 -4.23
CA GLN A 8 -4.53 -25.17 -4.35
C GLN A 8 -4.97 -23.81 -4.93
N ALA A 9 -4.42 -22.71 -4.42
CA ALA A 9 -4.78 -21.35 -4.87
C ALA A 9 -4.39 -21.10 -6.34
N LYS A 10 -5.25 -20.47 -7.15
CA LYS A 10 -5.01 -20.23 -8.59
C LYS A 10 -3.64 -19.58 -8.87
N VAL A 11 -2.95 -20.06 -9.92
CA VAL A 11 -1.81 -19.37 -10.56
C VAL A 11 -2.37 -18.26 -11.44
N LEU A 12 -1.97 -17.01 -11.20
CA LEU A 12 -2.47 -15.85 -11.93
C LEU A 12 -1.80 -15.77 -13.32
N THR A 13 -2.56 -15.40 -14.33
CA THR A 13 -2.06 -15.11 -15.67
C THR A 13 -1.37 -13.74 -15.72
N LYS A 14 -0.55 -13.51 -16.75
CA LYS A 14 0.12 -12.21 -16.97
C LYS A 14 -0.90 -11.05 -17.06
N SER A 15 -2.01 -11.27 -17.74
CA SER A 15 -3.10 -10.28 -17.86
C SER A 15 -3.76 -9.99 -16.50
N GLU A 16 -4.08 -11.01 -15.71
CA GLU A 16 -4.64 -10.83 -14.37
C GLU A 16 -3.69 -10.07 -13.43
N ILE A 17 -2.39 -10.37 -13.49
CA ILE A 17 -1.36 -9.65 -12.72
C ILE A 17 -1.34 -8.18 -13.12
N GLN A 18 -1.35 -7.88 -14.42
CA GLN A 18 -1.42 -6.50 -14.92
C GLN A 18 -2.69 -5.81 -14.43
N GLN A 19 -3.86 -6.44 -14.57
CA GLN A 19 -5.13 -5.90 -14.07
C GLN A 19 -5.11 -5.65 -12.56
N LEU A 20 -4.49 -6.54 -11.77
CA LEU A 20 -4.32 -6.35 -10.34
C LEU A 20 -3.49 -5.11 -10.01
N PHE A 21 -2.36 -4.90 -10.71
CA PHE A 21 -1.52 -3.72 -10.50
C PHE A 21 -2.17 -2.40 -10.95
N HIS A 22 -2.98 -2.42 -12.02
CA HIS A 22 -3.62 -1.21 -12.54
C HIS A 22 -4.94 -0.89 -11.83
N ASN A 23 -5.81 -1.90 -11.70
CA ASN A 23 -7.22 -1.72 -11.34
C ASN A 23 -7.65 -2.49 -10.08
N GLY A 24 -6.82 -3.40 -9.57
CA GLY A 24 -7.19 -4.29 -8.46
C GLY A 24 -7.21 -3.61 -7.08
N PHE A 25 -6.28 -2.70 -6.83
CA PHE A 25 -6.09 -2.11 -5.50
C PHE A 25 -6.48 -0.62 -5.46
N LYS A 26 -7.19 -0.26 -4.39
CA LYS A 26 -7.70 1.10 -4.15
C LYS A 26 -6.62 2.08 -3.71
N SER A 27 -5.71 1.62 -2.85
CA SER A 27 -4.64 2.45 -2.28
C SER A 27 -3.27 2.00 -2.75
N SER A 28 -2.32 2.94 -2.78
CA SER A 28 -0.90 2.69 -3.05
C SER A 28 -0.30 1.73 -2.02
N ARG A 29 -0.71 1.76 -0.74
CA ARG A 29 -0.29 0.78 0.28
C ARG A 29 -0.72 -0.63 -0.08
N ASP A 30 -1.98 -0.81 -0.47
CA ASP A 30 -2.51 -2.13 -0.79
C ASP A 30 -1.86 -2.68 -2.06
N LYS A 31 -1.62 -1.82 -3.05
CA LYS A 31 -0.83 -2.13 -4.26
C LYS A 31 0.62 -2.51 -3.90
N ALA A 32 1.27 -1.77 -3.01
CA ALA A 32 2.62 -2.06 -2.53
C ALA A 32 2.68 -3.37 -1.72
N LEU A 33 1.68 -3.66 -0.90
CA LEU A 33 1.56 -4.92 -0.17
C LEU A 33 1.45 -6.11 -1.13
N PHE A 34 0.65 -5.99 -2.18
CA PHE A 34 0.58 -6.98 -3.26
C PHE A 34 1.91 -7.09 -4.01
N ALA A 35 2.54 -5.96 -4.35
CA ALA A 35 3.82 -5.93 -5.04
C ALA A 35 4.90 -6.69 -4.25
N VAL A 36 5.04 -6.44 -2.94
CA VAL A 36 5.98 -7.17 -2.08
C VAL A 36 5.66 -8.67 -2.10
N ALA A 37 4.41 -9.05 -1.84
CA ALA A 37 4.02 -10.46 -1.80
C ALA A 37 4.28 -11.20 -3.13
N PHE A 38 4.10 -10.52 -4.27
CA PHE A 38 4.33 -11.06 -5.59
C PHE A 38 5.84 -11.10 -5.95
N TYR A 39 6.51 -9.95 -6.00
CA TYR A 39 7.89 -9.85 -6.50
C TYR A 39 8.91 -10.53 -5.59
N THR A 40 8.63 -10.69 -4.30
CA THR A 40 9.55 -11.38 -3.37
C THR A 40 9.12 -12.81 -3.04
N ALA A 41 8.00 -13.29 -3.62
CA ALA A 41 7.40 -14.58 -3.32
C ALA A 41 7.23 -14.90 -1.82
N CYS A 42 7.13 -13.88 -0.95
CA CYS A 42 7.02 -14.08 0.48
C CYS A 42 5.59 -14.46 0.87
N ARG A 43 5.40 -14.98 2.08
CA ARG A 43 4.05 -15.19 2.61
C ARG A 43 3.42 -13.84 2.93
N ILE A 44 2.11 -13.71 2.80
CA ILE A 44 1.39 -12.48 3.19
C ILE A 44 1.63 -12.13 4.67
N SER A 45 1.83 -13.14 5.53
CA SER A 45 2.16 -12.97 6.94
C SER A 45 3.55 -12.37 7.17
N GLU A 46 4.48 -12.57 6.24
CA GLU A 46 5.83 -11.99 6.24
C GLU A 46 5.75 -10.55 5.73
N ALA A 47 5.12 -10.33 4.57
CA ALA A 47 4.93 -9.00 3.96
C ALA A 47 4.32 -8.01 4.95
N ARG A 48 3.20 -8.39 5.60
CA ARG A 48 2.51 -7.49 6.54
C ARG A 48 3.35 -7.09 7.75
N LYS A 49 4.35 -7.89 8.15
CA LYS A 49 5.19 -7.65 9.34
C LYS A 49 6.48 -6.90 9.02
N MET A 50 6.75 -6.63 7.73
CA MET A 50 7.97 -5.99 7.27
C MET A 50 8.12 -4.59 7.87
N PHE A 51 9.34 -4.22 8.25
CA PHE A 51 9.68 -2.86 8.67
C PHE A 51 10.09 -1.99 7.48
N ILE A 52 10.01 -0.67 7.61
CA ILE A 52 10.51 0.25 6.57
C ILE A 52 11.99 -0.03 6.29
N ILE A 53 12.79 -0.22 7.33
CA ILE A 53 14.23 -0.46 7.20
C ILE A 53 14.57 -1.75 6.43
N ASP A 54 13.62 -2.66 6.26
CA ASP A 54 13.79 -3.90 5.50
C ASP A 54 13.70 -3.66 3.98
N ALA A 55 13.05 -2.58 3.58
CA ALA A 55 12.83 -2.23 2.17
C ALA A 55 13.47 -0.90 1.78
N PHE A 56 13.79 -0.02 2.73
CA PHE A 56 14.31 1.31 2.51
C PHE A 56 15.57 1.58 3.32
N TYR A 57 16.41 2.44 2.78
CA TYR A 57 17.55 3.07 3.43
C TYR A 57 17.68 4.49 2.90
N ASP A 58 17.77 5.48 3.79
CA ASP A 58 17.91 6.89 3.40
C ASP A 58 16.86 7.37 2.38
N GLY A 59 15.60 7.01 2.62
CA GLY A 59 14.46 7.37 1.75
C GLY A 59 14.43 6.68 0.39
N LYS A 60 15.40 5.81 0.08
CA LYS A 60 15.49 5.05 -1.17
C LYS A 60 15.18 3.59 -0.95
N VAL A 61 14.54 2.96 -1.92
CA VAL A 61 14.33 1.51 -1.92
C VAL A 61 15.67 0.79 -2.03
N ARG A 62 15.89 -0.21 -1.19
CA ARG A 62 17.09 -1.05 -1.20
C ARG A 62 17.21 -1.85 -2.50
N ASP A 63 18.45 -2.26 -2.82
CA ASP A 63 18.69 -3.26 -3.86
C ASP A 63 18.19 -4.64 -3.47
N GLU A 64 18.10 -4.92 -2.16
CA GLU A 64 17.58 -6.17 -1.63
C GLU A 64 16.53 -5.92 -0.54
N ILE A 65 15.41 -6.64 -0.63
CA ILE A 65 14.38 -6.68 0.41
C ILE A 65 14.76 -7.73 1.45
N ILE A 66 14.76 -7.33 2.72
CA ILE A 66 15.10 -8.21 3.84
C ILE A 66 13.84 -8.88 4.38
N ILE A 67 13.81 -10.21 4.40
CA ILE A 67 12.74 -10.99 5.02
C ILE A 67 13.26 -11.64 6.30
N ARG A 68 12.88 -11.07 7.43
CA ARG A 68 13.35 -11.50 8.76
C ARG A 68 12.77 -12.84 9.20
N LYS A 69 13.63 -13.70 9.76
CA LYS A 69 13.26 -14.96 10.42
C LYS A 69 12.14 -14.82 11.44
N ALA A 70 12.14 -13.72 12.20
CA ALA A 70 11.13 -13.43 13.22
C ALA A 70 9.69 -13.38 12.69
N HIS A 71 9.51 -13.23 11.37
CA HIS A 71 8.20 -13.11 10.75
C HIS A 71 7.70 -14.41 10.10
N SER A 72 8.54 -15.44 10.00
CA SER A 72 8.24 -16.73 9.37
C SER A 72 7.80 -17.80 10.38
N LYS A 73 6.75 -18.57 10.04
CA LYS A 73 6.33 -19.76 10.82
C LYS A 73 7.39 -20.86 10.64
N GLY A 74 7.89 -21.43 11.73
CA GLY A 74 8.87 -22.53 11.68
C GLY A 74 10.33 -22.11 11.53
N LYS A 75 10.68 -20.82 11.58
CA LYS A 75 12.05 -20.30 11.77
C LYS A 75 13.11 -20.82 10.78
N GLN A 76 12.94 -20.55 9.48
CA GLN A 76 14.10 -20.47 8.56
C GLN A 76 14.86 -19.15 8.75
N GLY A 77 16.11 -19.10 8.29
CA GLY A 77 16.97 -17.92 8.41
C GLY A 77 16.35 -16.64 7.85
N THR A 78 16.90 -15.49 8.25
CA THR A 78 16.66 -14.23 7.54
C THR A 78 17.26 -14.36 6.15
N ARG A 79 16.56 -13.86 5.13
CA ARG A 79 17.01 -13.91 3.74
C ARG A 79 16.87 -12.54 3.10
N SER A 80 17.74 -12.26 2.13
CA SER A 80 17.69 -11.08 1.30
C SER A 80 17.23 -11.48 -0.10
N ILE A 81 16.34 -10.69 -0.69
CA ILE A 81 15.81 -10.95 -2.04
C ILE A 81 16.10 -9.75 -2.92
N PRO A 82 16.78 -9.92 -4.07
CA PRO A 82 17.00 -8.84 -5.02
C PRO A 82 15.70 -8.15 -5.43
N THR A 83 15.70 -6.83 -5.41
CA THR A 83 14.52 -6.00 -5.59
C THR A 83 14.29 -5.75 -7.07
N HIS A 84 13.21 -6.32 -7.61
CA HIS A 84 12.81 -6.12 -8.99
C HIS A 84 12.58 -4.62 -9.31
N PRO A 85 12.94 -4.11 -10.50
CA PRO A 85 12.76 -2.69 -10.85
C PRO A 85 11.34 -2.15 -10.68
N ASN A 86 10.32 -2.93 -11.08
CA ASN A 86 8.92 -2.55 -10.85
C ASN A 86 8.56 -2.50 -9.36
N LEU A 87 9.14 -3.39 -8.53
CA LEU A 87 8.94 -3.33 -7.08
C LEU A 87 9.56 -2.06 -6.51
N LYS A 88 10.77 -1.69 -6.95
CA LYS A 88 11.40 -0.41 -6.58
C LYS A 88 10.50 0.78 -6.92
N LYS A 89 9.98 0.83 -8.15
CA LYS A 89 9.10 1.92 -8.58
C LYS A 89 7.85 2.04 -7.70
N ILE A 90 7.15 0.93 -7.47
CA ILE A 90 5.91 0.92 -6.67
C ILE A 90 6.19 1.29 -5.21
N LEU A 91 7.28 0.77 -4.63
CA LEU A 91 7.66 1.10 -3.25
C LEU A 91 8.10 2.55 -3.11
N GLN A 92 8.87 3.08 -4.06
CA GLN A 92 9.27 4.49 -4.04
C GLN A 92 8.04 5.40 -4.16
N GLU A 93 7.11 5.12 -5.08
CA GLU A 93 5.87 5.88 -5.19
C GLU A 93 5.05 5.85 -3.89
N TYR A 94 4.97 4.69 -3.23
CA TYR A 94 4.32 4.58 -1.92
C TYR A 94 5.02 5.42 -0.84
N TYR A 95 6.36 5.42 -0.82
CA TYR A 95 7.15 6.19 0.13
C TYR A 95 7.00 7.70 -0.11
N ASP A 96 7.12 8.16 -1.36
CA ASP A 96 7.03 9.57 -1.73
C ASP A 96 5.65 10.13 -1.41
N ASN A 97 4.59 9.38 -1.70
CA ASN A 97 3.23 9.78 -1.33
C ASN A 97 3.05 9.89 0.19
N SER A 98 3.69 8.99 0.95
CA SER A 98 3.67 9.05 2.42
C SER A 98 4.46 10.24 2.96
N ALA A 99 5.64 10.55 2.39
CA ALA A 99 6.49 11.66 2.78
C ALA A 99 5.81 13.02 2.52
N LYS A 100 5.18 13.18 1.35
CA LYS A 100 4.40 14.38 1.01
C LYS A 100 3.30 14.66 2.04
N LEU A 101 2.57 13.64 2.48
CA LEU A 101 1.55 13.82 3.53
C LEU A 101 2.15 14.28 4.86
N VAL A 102 3.33 13.78 5.24
CA VAL A 102 4.00 14.22 6.47
C VAL A 102 4.44 15.67 6.36
N GLU A 103 4.95 16.09 5.21
CA GLU A 103 5.34 17.47 4.97
C GLU A 103 4.13 18.41 5.04
N MET A 104 3.02 18.06 4.38
CA MET A 104 1.75 18.78 4.49
C MET A 104 1.26 18.85 5.95
N LYS A 105 1.44 17.77 6.73
CA LYS A 105 1.09 17.75 8.15
C LYS A 105 1.88 18.80 8.95
N LYS A 106 3.19 18.90 8.72
CA LYS A 106 4.05 19.89 9.38
C LYS A 106 3.62 21.32 9.06
N MET A 107 3.20 21.59 7.83
CA MET A 107 2.76 22.93 7.41
C MET A 107 1.45 23.37 8.06
N ILE A 108 0.49 22.44 8.25
CA ILE A 108 -0.89 22.77 8.63
C ILE A 108 -1.17 22.57 10.14
N GLY A 109 -0.34 21.80 10.85
CA GLY A 109 -0.50 21.46 12.26
C GLY A 109 -1.24 20.13 12.48
N ASP A 110 -1.78 19.88 13.68
CA ASP A 110 -2.46 18.61 13.98
C ASP A 110 -3.77 18.43 13.21
N TRP A 111 -3.88 17.29 12.53
CA TRP A 111 -5.05 16.88 11.75
C TRP A 111 -5.97 16.02 12.60
N SER A 112 -7.27 16.34 12.57
CA SER A 112 -8.31 15.46 13.11
C SER A 112 -8.81 14.50 12.03
N GLU A 113 -9.39 13.35 12.40
CA GLU A 113 -10.01 12.41 11.45
C GLU A 113 -11.06 13.10 10.54
N LYS A 114 -11.72 14.15 11.03
CA LYS A 114 -12.70 14.96 10.26
C LYS A 114 -12.08 15.78 9.13
N SER A 115 -10.76 15.94 9.12
CA SER A 115 -10.02 16.71 8.11
C SER A 115 -9.75 15.89 6.84
N PHE A 116 -10.06 14.59 6.85
CA PHE A 116 -10.22 13.75 5.68
C PHE A 116 -11.68 13.34 5.59
N ASN A 117 -12.46 14.05 4.78
CA ASN A 117 -13.71 13.48 4.27
C ASN A 117 -13.34 12.30 3.37
N CYS A 118 -14.12 11.23 3.48
CA CYS A 118 -13.92 9.95 2.82
C CYS A 118 -13.83 10.08 1.29
N GLU A 119 -14.30 11.19 0.73
CA GLU A 119 -14.07 11.61 -0.65
C GLU A 119 -12.64 12.12 -0.82
N GLY A 120 -11.81 11.41 -1.59
CA GLY A 120 -10.43 11.78 -1.92
C GLY A 120 -10.29 13.06 -2.76
N LYS A 121 -11.00 14.13 -2.43
CA LYS A 121 -10.62 15.50 -2.74
C LYS A 121 -9.80 16.00 -1.58
N ILE A 122 -8.53 16.28 -1.82
CA ILE A 122 -7.85 17.31 -1.03
C ILE A 122 -8.64 18.59 -1.32
N ILE A 123 -9.69 18.89 -0.53
CA ILE A 123 -10.21 20.24 -0.46
C ILE A 123 -9.20 21.00 0.38
N ILE A 124 -8.07 21.31 -0.25
CA ILE A 124 -7.38 22.54 0.10
C ILE A 124 -8.33 23.65 -0.31
N ASN A 125 -9.25 24.01 0.57
CA ASN A 125 -9.68 25.40 0.63
C ASN A 125 -8.47 26.21 1.15
N LEU A 126 -7.44 26.28 0.29
CA LEU A 126 -6.31 27.22 0.37
C LEU A 126 -6.72 28.60 -0.15
N ALA A 127 -7.99 28.80 -0.48
CA ALA A 127 -8.49 30.06 -1.04
C ALA A 127 -8.56 31.21 -0.02
N HIS A 128 -8.55 30.90 1.28
CA HIS A 128 -8.91 31.89 2.29
C HIS A 128 -7.70 32.28 3.11
N GLN A 129 -7.03 33.31 2.61
CA GLN A 129 -6.00 34.01 3.34
C GLN A 129 -6.65 35.00 4.31
N CYS A 130 -6.04 35.16 5.49
CA CYS A 130 -6.44 36.23 6.39
C CYS A 130 -6.32 37.59 5.66
N PRO A 131 -7.40 38.39 5.58
CA PRO A 131 -7.38 39.66 4.86
C PRO A 131 -6.37 40.66 5.45
N ARG A 132 -5.96 40.45 6.71
CA ARG A 132 -4.98 41.30 7.40
C ARG A 132 -3.53 40.88 7.22
N CYS A 133 -3.22 39.59 7.18
CA CYS A 133 -1.82 39.12 7.22
C CYS A 133 -1.48 38.07 6.16
N GLN A 134 -2.41 37.82 5.23
CA GLN A 134 -2.33 36.85 4.14
C GLN A 134 -2.05 35.39 4.55
N PHE A 135 -2.05 35.11 5.86
CA PHE A 135 -1.81 33.77 6.39
C PHE A 135 -3.00 32.84 6.12
N ALA A 136 -2.72 31.65 5.57
CA ALA A 136 -3.73 30.66 5.19
C ALA A 136 -4.36 29.90 6.40
N GLY A 137 -3.80 30.02 7.60
CA GLY A 137 -4.31 29.36 8.81
C GLY A 137 -5.42 30.16 9.52
N ILE A 138 -6.63 30.16 8.97
CA ILE A 138 -7.84 30.75 9.59
C ILE A 138 -8.79 29.65 10.10
N PHE A 139 -9.63 29.95 11.10
CA PHE A 139 -10.59 28.99 11.65
C PHE A 139 -11.95 29.63 11.96
N LYS A 140 -13.02 28.84 11.95
CA LYS A 140 -14.38 29.30 12.28
C LYS A 140 -14.47 29.69 13.76
N ASN A 141 -15.03 30.87 14.04
CA ASN A 141 -15.11 31.47 15.38
C ASN A 141 -16.56 31.89 15.71
N GLY A 142 -17.50 30.95 15.56
CA GLY A 142 -18.93 31.17 15.82
C GLY A 142 -19.69 31.82 14.67
N VAL A 143 -20.99 32.03 14.89
CA VAL A 143 -21.93 32.66 13.94
C VAL A 143 -22.58 33.85 14.64
N CYS A 144 -22.71 34.97 13.94
CA CYS A 144 -23.42 36.16 14.43
C CYS A 144 -24.27 36.72 13.29
N ASN A 145 -25.54 37.02 13.54
CA ASN A 145 -26.48 37.55 12.54
C ASN A 145 -26.52 36.71 11.24
N ASN A 146 -26.61 35.38 11.36
CA ASN A 146 -26.52 34.42 10.26
C ASN A 146 -25.25 34.51 9.39
N GLN A 147 -24.21 35.20 9.85
CA GLN A 147 -22.91 35.28 9.18
C GLN A 147 -21.85 34.51 9.96
N GLN A 148 -21.11 33.66 9.25
CA GLN A 148 -19.99 32.91 9.81
C GLN A 148 -18.82 33.86 10.12
N ARG A 149 -18.31 33.81 11.36
CA ARG A 149 -17.08 34.49 11.78
C ARG A 149 -15.88 33.57 11.62
N TYR A 150 -14.75 34.16 11.30
CA TYR A 150 -13.45 33.52 11.22
C TYR A 150 -12.43 34.24 12.11
N LYS A 151 -11.38 33.53 12.53
CA LYS A 151 -10.25 34.07 13.28
C LYS A 151 -8.94 33.55 12.71
N CYS A 152 -7.95 34.42 12.55
CA CYS A 152 -6.64 34.05 12.08
C CYS A 152 -5.77 33.48 13.21
N LYS A 153 -5.09 32.35 12.99
CA LYS A 153 -4.15 31.79 13.98
C LYS A 153 -2.90 32.65 14.18
N LYS A 154 -2.43 33.35 13.13
CA LYS A 154 -1.20 34.16 13.18
C LYS A 154 -1.43 35.51 13.86
N CYS A 155 -2.33 36.34 13.34
CA CYS A 155 -2.52 37.70 13.83
C CYS A 155 -3.73 37.87 14.78
N ARG A 156 -4.47 36.79 15.06
CA ARG A 156 -5.69 36.78 15.90
C ARG A 156 -6.84 37.66 15.39
N HIS A 157 -6.73 38.21 14.18
CA HIS A 157 -7.76 39.02 13.55
C HIS A 157 -9.02 38.23 13.30
N GLU A 158 -10.16 38.82 13.62
CA GLU A 158 -11.49 38.25 13.45
C GLU A 158 -12.24 39.01 12.36
N PHE A 159 -12.91 38.27 11.47
CA PHE A 159 -13.55 38.82 10.27
C PHE A 159 -14.71 37.93 9.84
N PHE A 160 -15.60 38.43 9.00
CA PHE A 160 -16.76 37.68 8.50
C PHE A 160 -16.47 37.00 7.17
N GLU A 161 -17.26 35.98 6.83
CA GLU A 161 -17.16 35.22 5.56
C GLU A 161 -17.14 36.11 4.31
N ARG A 162 -17.92 37.19 4.31
CA ARG A 162 -17.97 38.18 3.21
C ARG A 162 -16.65 38.92 2.96
N GLU A 163 -15.74 38.91 3.94
CA GLU A 163 -14.43 39.57 3.87
C GLU A 163 -13.34 38.61 3.35
N LEU A 164 -13.71 37.37 3.02
CA LEU A 164 -12.81 36.43 2.39
C LEU A 164 -12.57 36.80 0.91
N PRO A 165 -11.34 36.62 0.40
CA PRO A 165 -11.07 36.75 -1.03
C PRO A 165 -11.96 35.77 -1.80
N LYS A 166 -12.67 36.26 -2.82
CA LYS A 166 -13.40 35.40 -3.77
C LYS A 166 -12.36 34.67 -4.62
N THR A 167 -12.36 33.34 -4.57
CA THR A 167 -11.64 32.53 -5.56
C THR A 167 -12.63 32.01 -6.57
N ASP A 168 -12.40 32.31 -7.84
CA ASP A 168 -13.13 31.71 -8.94
C ASP A 168 -12.82 30.21 -8.98
N LEU A 169 -13.79 29.38 -8.60
CA LEU A 169 -13.76 27.94 -8.83
C LEU A 169 -15.05 27.55 -9.54
N ALA A 170 -14.86 27.23 -10.81
CA ALA A 170 -15.85 26.73 -11.74
C ALA A 170 -16.58 25.49 -11.23
N SER A 171 -17.82 25.38 -11.69
CA SER A 171 -18.67 24.20 -11.71
C SER A 171 -17.95 22.94 -12.20
N GLU A 172 -18.25 21.79 -11.58
CA GLU A 172 -18.95 20.66 -12.24
C GLU A 172 -18.87 19.34 -11.44
N ASN A 173 -20.05 18.72 -11.35
CA ASN A 173 -20.36 17.28 -11.30
C ASN A 173 -19.75 16.40 -10.18
N SER A 174 -20.64 16.11 -9.23
CA SER A 174 -20.59 15.06 -8.24
C SER A 174 -20.82 13.67 -8.86
N SER A 175 -19.77 12.87 -8.96
CA SER A 175 -19.87 11.41 -8.86
C SER A 175 -18.70 10.92 -8.00
N ALA A 176 -18.96 10.76 -6.70
CA ALA A 176 -17.99 10.41 -5.68
C ALA A 176 -17.55 8.95 -5.81
N ILE A 177 -16.24 8.72 -5.90
CA ILE A 177 -15.62 7.46 -5.50
C ILE A 177 -14.53 7.80 -4.47
N GLU A 178 -14.83 7.42 -3.23
CA GLU A 178 -14.08 7.68 -2.00
C GLU A 178 -12.87 6.76 -1.83
N PHE A 179 -11.63 7.24 -2.00
CA PHE A 179 -10.43 6.48 -1.59
C PHE A 179 -9.38 7.34 -0.88
N ASP A 180 -8.96 6.88 0.29
CA ASP A 180 -7.70 7.27 0.89
C ASP A 180 -6.56 6.58 0.09
N PRO A 181 -5.73 7.36 -0.62
CA PRO A 181 -4.75 6.84 -1.56
C PRO A 181 -3.62 6.06 -0.89
N LEU A 182 -3.48 6.12 0.43
CA LEU A 182 -2.49 5.36 1.18
C LEU A 182 -3.10 4.26 2.06
N GLY A 183 -4.42 4.12 2.12
CA GLY A 183 -5.14 3.02 2.75
C GLY A 183 -5.17 3.02 4.28
N VAL A 184 -4.70 4.07 4.96
CA VAL A 184 -4.97 4.32 6.38
C VAL A 184 -5.86 5.56 6.62
N THR A 185 -6.91 5.34 7.41
CA THR A 185 -7.95 6.33 7.67
C THR A 185 -7.57 7.42 8.69
N CYS A 186 -6.32 7.45 9.19
CA CYS A 186 -5.89 8.42 10.20
C CYS A 186 -4.53 9.04 9.83
N SER A 187 -4.57 10.30 9.38
CA SER A 187 -3.42 11.07 8.90
C SER A 187 -2.47 11.51 10.01
N THR A 188 -2.96 11.65 11.25
CA THR A 188 -2.17 12.09 12.41
C THR A 188 -1.02 11.13 12.74
N LEU A 189 -1.12 9.89 12.27
CA LEU A 189 -0.22 8.79 12.62
C LEU A 189 0.82 8.48 11.53
N TYR A 190 0.76 9.15 10.36
CA TYR A 190 1.79 9.04 9.32
C TYR A 190 3.17 9.51 9.77
N GLY A 191 3.22 10.44 10.72
CA GLY A 191 4.47 10.87 11.36
C GLY A 191 5.24 9.70 12.00
N PHE A 192 4.58 8.58 12.30
CA PHE A 192 5.26 7.38 12.80
C PHE A 192 6.16 6.70 11.76
N LEU A 193 5.86 6.79 10.46
CA LEU A 193 6.74 6.26 9.41
C LEU A 193 8.10 6.97 9.38
N LEU A 194 8.19 8.19 9.93
CA LEU A 194 9.38 9.04 9.79
C LEU A 194 10.00 9.57 11.09
N GLU A 195 9.27 9.67 12.22
CA GLU A 195 9.75 10.48 13.35
C GLU A 195 9.82 9.82 14.74
N LYS A 196 9.21 8.66 15.01
CA LYS A 196 9.08 8.20 16.42
C LYS A 196 9.15 6.69 16.74
N SER A 197 9.71 5.85 15.87
CA SER A 197 10.12 4.51 16.33
C SER A 197 11.41 4.06 15.73
N ASP A 198 12.14 3.24 16.49
CA ASP A 198 13.40 2.63 16.03
C ASP A 198 13.20 1.78 14.77
N ASN A 199 11.99 1.21 14.58
CA ASN A 199 11.64 0.37 13.43
C ASN A 199 10.13 0.44 13.09
N PRO A 200 9.69 1.42 12.28
CA PRO A 200 8.29 1.50 11.86
C PRO A 200 7.94 0.39 10.87
N PHE A 201 6.70 -0.11 10.93
CA PHE A 201 6.19 -1.10 9.97
C PHE A 201 5.98 -0.47 8.60
N LEU A 202 6.36 -1.18 7.55
CA LEU A 202 6.15 -0.76 6.16
C LEU A 202 4.66 -0.63 5.82
N PHE A 203 3.82 -1.51 6.38
CA PHE A 203 2.37 -1.50 6.15
C PHE A 203 1.61 -1.30 7.47
N PRO A 204 1.41 -0.05 7.92
CA PRO A 204 0.76 0.24 9.18
C PRO A 204 -0.73 -0.15 9.18
N GLY A 205 -1.24 -0.55 10.35
CA GLY A 205 -2.67 -0.76 10.57
C GLY A 205 -3.44 0.56 10.73
N ARG A 206 -4.78 0.52 10.59
CA ARG A 206 -5.66 1.71 10.59
C ARG A 206 -5.49 2.64 11.81
N ARG A 207 -5.14 2.09 12.98
CA ARG A 207 -4.96 2.85 14.23
C ARG A 207 -3.49 2.99 14.64
N SER A 208 -2.56 2.82 13.69
CA SER A 208 -1.08 2.83 13.86
C SER A 208 -0.49 2.00 15.00
N LYS A 209 -1.29 1.16 15.65
CA LYS A 209 -0.84 0.16 16.61
C LYS A 209 -0.34 -1.04 15.82
N GLY A 210 0.92 -0.96 15.42
CA GLY A 210 1.62 -1.98 14.65
C GLY A 210 1.22 -2.00 13.18
N TYR A 211 1.05 -3.20 12.64
CA TYR A 211 0.94 -3.46 11.21
C TYR A 211 -0.45 -3.94 10.80
N ILE A 212 -0.72 -3.91 9.50
CA ILE A 212 -1.99 -4.35 8.92
C ILE A 212 -2.34 -5.77 9.37
N SER A 213 -3.57 -5.95 9.89
CA SER A 213 -4.05 -7.25 10.39
C SER A 213 -4.13 -8.27 9.26
N LEU A 214 -3.95 -9.57 9.56
CA LEU A 214 -4.04 -10.63 8.55
C LEU A 214 -5.43 -10.65 7.90
N ARG A 215 -6.49 -10.48 8.70
CA ARG A 215 -7.87 -10.40 8.20
C ARG A 215 -8.03 -9.26 7.22
N ASN A 216 -7.51 -8.06 7.53
CA ASN A 216 -7.61 -6.93 6.62
C ASN A 216 -6.80 -7.14 5.34
N ALA A 217 -5.58 -7.67 5.45
CA ALA A 217 -4.77 -8.03 4.28
C ALA A 217 -5.48 -9.06 3.39
N MET A 218 -6.10 -10.08 3.97
CA MET A 218 -6.89 -11.05 3.21
C MET A 218 -8.11 -10.39 2.54
N SER A 219 -8.85 -9.55 3.26
CA SER A 219 -10.02 -8.84 2.71
C SER A 219 -9.64 -7.93 1.54
N ILE A 220 -8.48 -7.26 1.59
CA ILE A 220 -7.98 -6.44 0.47
C ILE A 220 -7.77 -7.30 -0.79
N PHE A 221 -7.14 -8.46 -0.65
CA PHE A 221 -6.86 -9.33 -1.79
C PHE A 221 -8.14 -9.97 -2.32
N VAL A 222 -9.03 -10.44 -1.42
CA VAL A 222 -10.34 -10.98 -1.80
C VAL A 222 -11.14 -9.94 -2.58
N TYR A 223 -11.20 -8.70 -2.09
CA TYR A 223 -11.85 -7.61 -2.80
C TYR A 223 -11.24 -7.36 -4.19
N ALA A 224 -9.91 -7.33 -4.29
CA ALA A 224 -9.22 -7.10 -5.56
C ALA A 224 -9.48 -8.22 -6.58
N PHE A 225 -9.51 -9.48 -6.13
CA PHE A 225 -9.81 -10.62 -6.99
C PHE A 225 -11.28 -10.63 -7.43
N ASP A 226 -12.21 -10.39 -6.50
CA ASP A 226 -13.65 -10.34 -6.77
C ASP A 226 -13.99 -9.20 -7.76
N LYS A 227 -13.42 -8.01 -7.54
CA LYS A 227 -13.55 -6.86 -8.45
C LYS A 227 -13.14 -7.17 -9.88
N LEU A 228 -12.15 -8.04 -10.07
CA LEU A 228 -11.60 -8.40 -11.37
C LEU A 228 -12.16 -9.73 -11.91
N GLY A 229 -13.12 -10.36 -11.23
CA GLY A 229 -13.68 -11.66 -11.63
C GLY A 229 -12.67 -12.82 -11.56
N ILE A 230 -11.68 -12.75 -10.68
CA ILE A 230 -10.62 -13.77 -10.56
C ILE A 230 -11.06 -14.84 -9.56
N ASP A 231 -11.60 -15.94 -10.08
CA ASP A 231 -11.97 -17.10 -9.27
C ASP A 231 -10.79 -17.95 -8.80
N GLY A 232 -10.94 -18.63 -7.66
CA GLY A 232 -9.93 -19.52 -7.09
C GLY A 232 -8.65 -18.84 -6.55
N ALA A 233 -8.53 -17.51 -6.67
CA ALA A 233 -7.38 -16.77 -6.16
C ALA A 233 -7.45 -16.50 -4.64
N SER A 234 -6.27 -16.38 -4.02
CA SER A 234 -6.12 -16.02 -2.60
C SER A 234 -4.77 -15.32 -2.35
N THR A 235 -4.46 -14.97 -1.11
CA THR A 235 -3.15 -14.44 -0.73
C THR A 235 -1.99 -15.39 -1.03
N HIS A 236 -2.26 -16.70 -1.16
CA HIS A 236 -1.26 -17.69 -1.59
C HIS A 236 -1.03 -17.70 -3.11
N SER A 237 -1.96 -17.18 -3.90
CA SER A 237 -1.82 -17.09 -5.36
C SER A 237 -0.61 -16.26 -5.76
N CYS A 238 -0.27 -15.20 -5.03
CA CYS A 238 0.86 -14.34 -5.38
C CYS A 238 2.19 -15.10 -5.30
N ARG A 239 2.44 -15.75 -4.15
CA ARG A 239 3.63 -16.59 -3.95
C ARG A 239 3.66 -17.77 -4.94
N ARG A 240 2.53 -18.45 -5.14
CA ARG A 240 2.44 -19.56 -6.09
C ARG A 240 2.79 -19.10 -7.51
N THR A 241 2.16 -18.02 -7.96
CA THR A 241 2.38 -17.45 -9.29
C THR A 241 3.83 -17.04 -9.50
N ALA A 242 4.43 -16.31 -8.56
CA ALA A 242 5.82 -15.87 -8.68
C ALA A 242 6.79 -17.06 -8.79
N LEU A 243 6.62 -18.09 -7.97
CA LEU A 243 7.45 -19.30 -8.01
C LEU A 243 7.25 -20.10 -9.30
N THR A 244 6.01 -20.29 -9.74
CA THR A 244 5.69 -20.97 -11.00
C THR A 244 6.27 -20.20 -12.20
N MET A 245 6.19 -18.87 -12.22
CA MET A 245 6.78 -18.05 -13.28
C MET A 245 8.29 -18.18 -13.31
N MET A 246 8.99 -17.99 -12.18
CA MET A 246 10.44 -18.14 -12.14
C MET A 246 10.89 -19.55 -12.56
N HIS A 247 10.17 -20.59 -12.15
CA HIS A 247 10.45 -21.96 -12.59
C HIS A 247 10.29 -22.14 -14.10
N ARG A 248 9.23 -21.56 -14.70
CA ARG A 248 8.99 -21.61 -16.15
C ARG A 248 10.10 -20.92 -16.95
N GLU A 249 10.71 -19.87 -16.38
CA GLU A 249 11.89 -19.21 -16.94
C GLU A 249 13.21 -20.00 -16.70
N GLY A 250 13.13 -21.23 -16.17
CA GLY A 250 14.29 -22.11 -16.00
C GLY A 250 15.10 -21.87 -14.72
N VAL A 251 14.60 -21.07 -13.76
CA VAL A 251 15.30 -20.85 -12.49
C VAL A 251 15.36 -22.15 -11.70
N ILE A 252 16.58 -22.54 -11.29
CA ILE A 252 16.82 -23.78 -10.56
C ILE A 252 16.06 -23.85 -9.24
N LEU A 253 15.55 -25.03 -8.89
CA LEU A 253 14.71 -25.23 -7.69
C LEU A 253 15.40 -24.82 -6.39
N LYS A 254 16.73 -24.94 -6.32
CA LYS A 254 17.50 -24.54 -5.15
C LYS A 254 17.44 -23.02 -4.92
N VAL A 255 17.52 -22.24 -5.99
CA VAL A 255 17.37 -20.77 -5.93
C VAL A 255 15.94 -20.40 -5.54
N LEU A 256 14.94 -21.09 -6.10
CA LEU A 256 13.54 -20.88 -5.70
C LEU A 256 13.31 -21.22 -4.22
N GLN A 257 13.95 -22.28 -3.71
CA GLN A 257 13.89 -22.65 -2.29
C GLN A 257 14.45 -21.54 -1.40
N GLU A 258 15.58 -20.95 -1.79
CA GLU A 258 16.23 -19.86 -1.06
C GLU A 258 15.33 -18.61 -1.05
N ILE A 259 14.87 -18.15 -2.22
CA ILE A 259 13.98 -16.99 -2.38
C ILE A 259 12.68 -17.18 -1.56
N SER A 260 12.07 -18.35 -1.66
CA SER A 260 10.78 -18.60 -1.02
C SER A 260 10.90 -18.86 0.48
N GLY A 261 12.05 -19.32 0.98
CA GLY A 261 12.18 -19.83 2.35
C GLY A 261 11.24 -21.02 2.56
N HIS A 262 11.46 -22.10 1.82
CA HIS A 262 10.92 -23.43 2.15
C HIS A 262 12.01 -24.30 2.79
N LYS A 263 11.69 -24.99 3.89
CA LYS A 263 12.62 -25.92 4.56
C LYS A 263 12.88 -27.16 3.75
N ASP A 264 11.80 -27.69 3.22
CA ASP A 264 11.76 -28.92 2.47
C ASP A 264 11.47 -28.62 1.00
N LEU A 265 12.18 -29.32 0.11
CA LEU A 265 12.00 -29.19 -1.33
C LEU A 265 10.68 -29.82 -1.77
N GLY A 266 10.21 -30.87 -1.09
CA GLY A 266 8.90 -31.48 -1.34
C GLY A 266 7.74 -30.50 -1.15
N ALA A 267 7.84 -29.61 -0.16
CA ALA A 267 6.88 -28.52 0.01
C ALA A 267 6.90 -27.51 -1.15
N LEU A 268 8.06 -27.29 -1.79
CA LEU A 268 8.19 -26.42 -2.96
C LEU A 268 7.68 -27.09 -4.24
N GLN A 269 7.86 -28.41 -4.38
CA GLN A 269 7.40 -29.16 -5.56
C GLN A 269 5.90 -29.07 -5.80
N LYS A 270 5.10 -28.85 -4.74
CA LYS A 270 3.64 -28.62 -4.84
C LYS A 270 3.27 -27.41 -5.70
N TYR A 271 4.21 -26.51 -6.01
CA TYR A 271 4.02 -25.34 -6.85
C TYR A 271 4.38 -25.54 -8.33
N LEU A 272 4.91 -26.72 -8.69
CA LEU A 272 5.54 -27.02 -9.97
C LEU A 272 4.66 -27.91 -10.87
N GLU A 273 3.37 -27.59 -11.01
CA GLU A 273 2.53 -28.29 -12.00
C GLU A 273 3.19 -28.20 -13.39
N VAL A 274 3.69 -29.33 -13.89
CA VAL A 274 4.35 -29.46 -15.19
C VAL A 274 3.26 -29.42 -16.26
N SER A 275 3.32 -28.47 -17.18
CA SER A 275 2.41 -28.51 -18.33
C SER A 275 2.89 -29.58 -19.33
N GLU A 276 1.95 -30.17 -20.08
CA GLU A 276 2.30 -31.11 -21.15
C GLU A 276 3.25 -30.47 -22.18
N GLU A 277 3.15 -29.16 -22.40
CA GLU A 277 4.04 -28.42 -23.28
C GLU A 277 5.47 -28.39 -22.75
N GLN A 278 5.65 -28.22 -21.43
CA GLN A 278 6.97 -28.27 -20.81
C GLN A 278 7.57 -29.67 -20.92
N ALA A 279 6.77 -30.72 -20.75
CA ALA A 279 7.22 -32.10 -20.92
C ALA A 279 7.64 -32.38 -22.38
N ARG A 280 6.83 -31.93 -23.35
CA ARG A 280 7.17 -32.04 -24.78
C ARG A 280 8.41 -31.25 -25.17
N ALA A 281 8.50 -29.99 -24.73
CA ALA A 281 9.66 -29.14 -24.99
C ALA A 281 10.94 -29.73 -24.39
N ALA A 282 10.87 -30.31 -23.18
CA ALA A 282 12.00 -30.97 -22.54
C ALA A 282 12.49 -32.20 -23.32
N ILE A 283 11.58 -33.02 -23.87
CA ILE A 283 11.94 -34.16 -24.71
C ILE A 283 12.57 -33.70 -26.02
N ASN A 284 12.09 -32.61 -26.62
CA ASN A 284 12.63 -32.07 -27.89
C ASN A 284 14.05 -31.46 -27.76
N ILE A 285 14.61 -31.37 -26.54
CA ILE A 285 16.00 -30.95 -26.30
C ILE A 285 16.98 -32.12 -26.45
N LEU A 286 16.50 -33.36 -26.33
CA LEU A 286 17.28 -34.59 -26.54
C LEU A 286 17.49 -34.84 -28.04
#